data_AF-A0A7S2C8Y8-F1
#
_entry.id   AF-A0A7S2C8Y8-F1
#
_cell.length_a   1.000
_cell.length_b   1.000
_cell.length_c   1.000
_cell.angle_alpha   90.00
_cell.angle_beta   90.00
_cell.angle_gamma   90.00
#
_symmetry.space_group_name_H-M   'P 1'
#
loop_
_entity.id
_entity.type
_entity.pdbx_description
1 polymer ?
#
loop_
_entity_poly.entity_id
_entity_poly.type
_entity_poly.pdbx_seq_one_letter_code
_entity_poly.pdbx_strand_id
1 'polypeptide(L)'
;TYPICSPPPSPPPLPPPPSPPPPSPPPPSPPPPSPPPSPPPSPPPPVAPQPSPPPPVPPPSPPPPTPPPMPPMPPGPPPSPPSPPPHPPPSLPPAPPATCCRYPGCTDTTADNFDPFATDTDLNKCVYTSNLTVVGCTDPRAINYRSMATTCIPVLSSPFPPPAPPPSPPPPSPPPPPPSFPSPPNPPPPSPSPRS
;
A
#
# COMPACT_ATOMS: atom_id res chain seq x y z
N THR A 1 73.01 55.43 -106.54
CA THR A 1 72.10 54.30 -106.76
C THR A 1 72.94 53.08 -107.10
N TYR A 2 73.27 52.24 -106.11
CA TYR A 2 73.95 50.97 -106.33
C TYR A 2 72.91 49.84 -106.31
N PRO A 3 72.97 48.88 -107.25
CA PRO A 3 71.95 47.85 -107.39
C PRO A 3 72.09 46.77 -106.31
N ILE A 4 70.95 46.43 -105.72
CA ILE A 4 70.81 45.39 -104.69
C ILE A 4 70.86 44.03 -105.40
N CYS A 5 71.89 43.24 -105.12
CA CYS A 5 71.98 41.84 -105.55
C CYS A 5 70.98 40.99 -104.76
N SER A 6 70.05 40.33 -105.46
CA SER A 6 69.12 39.36 -104.88
C SER A 6 69.83 38.03 -104.55
N PRO A 7 69.51 37.38 -103.41
CA PRO A 7 70.08 36.09 -103.04
C PRO A 7 69.56 34.94 -103.95
N PRO A 8 70.31 33.83 -104.06
CA PRO A 8 69.96 32.70 -104.92
C PRO A 8 68.69 31.98 -104.45
N PRO A 9 68.00 31.27 -105.36
CA PRO A 9 66.76 30.56 -105.03
C PRO A 9 66.99 29.43 -104.03
N SER A 10 66.07 29.30 -103.07
CA SER A 10 66.07 28.24 -102.07
C SER A 10 65.83 26.86 -102.69
N PRO A 11 66.43 25.78 -102.14
CA PRO A 11 66.19 24.42 -102.62
C PRO A 11 64.72 24.00 -102.44
N PRO A 12 64.22 23.06 -103.26
CA PRO A 12 62.84 22.58 -103.15
C PRO A 12 62.61 21.87 -101.81
N PRO A 13 61.39 21.95 -101.26
CA PRO A 13 61.05 21.30 -100.00
C PRO A 13 61.11 19.77 -100.13
N LEU A 14 61.59 19.11 -99.07
CA LEU A 14 61.61 17.65 -98.95
C LEU A 14 60.18 17.09 -98.95
N PRO A 15 59.96 15.87 -99.47
CA PRO A 15 58.66 15.23 -99.40
C PRO A 15 58.27 14.96 -97.93
N PRO A 16 56.96 15.02 -97.60
CA PRO A 16 56.51 14.76 -96.24
C PRO A 16 56.74 13.29 -95.86
N PRO A 17 56.98 13.00 -94.56
CA PRO A 17 57.12 11.63 -94.08
C PRO A 17 55.82 10.83 -94.25
N PRO A 18 55.90 9.49 -94.36
CA PRO A 18 54.71 8.64 -94.43
C PRO A 18 53.85 8.79 -93.16
N SER A 19 52.53 8.69 -93.35
CA SER A 19 51.57 8.78 -92.23
C SER A 19 51.73 7.59 -91.27
N PRO A 20 51.55 7.79 -89.95
CA PRO A 20 51.60 6.69 -89.00
C PRO A 20 50.44 5.71 -89.21
N PRO A 21 50.62 4.41 -88.86
CA PRO A 21 49.54 3.42 -88.95
C PRO A 21 48.40 3.76 -87.98
N PRO A 22 47.17 3.30 -88.27
CA PRO A 22 46.04 3.52 -87.38
C PRO A 22 46.24 2.80 -86.02
N PRO A 23 45.67 3.33 -84.92
CA PRO A 23 45.76 2.70 -83.62
C PRO A 23 45.05 1.35 -83.60
N SER A 24 45.60 0.41 -82.84
CA SER A 24 45.00 -0.92 -82.63
C SER A 24 43.66 -0.83 -81.90
N PRO A 25 42.71 -1.75 -82.14
CA PRO A 25 41.43 -1.78 -81.42
C PRO A 25 41.66 -2.03 -79.92
N PRO A 26 40.80 -1.50 -79.04
CA PRO A 26 40.91 -1.72 -77.61
C PRO A 26 40.65 -3.19 -77.25
N PRO A 27 41.26 -3.70 -76.16
CA PRO A 27 41.02 -5.06 -75.70
C PRO A 27 39.57 -5.27 -75.23
N PRO A 28 39.05 -6.50 -75.26
CA PRO A 28 37.72 -6.82 -74.76
C PRO A 28 37.61 -6.52 -73.26
N SER A 29 36.41 -6.12 -72.83
CA SER A 29 36.13 -5.82 -71.42
C SER A 29 36.20 -7.09 -70.55
N PRO A 30 36.67 -6.99 -69.30
CA PRO A 30 36.71 -8.13 -68.39
C PRO A 30 35.29 -8.62 -68.04
N PRO A 31 35.10 -9.90 -67.70
CA PRO A 31 33.81 -10.43 -67.27
C PRO A 31 33.37 -9.79 -65.94
N PRO A 32 32.05 -9.73 -65.67
CA PRO A 32 31.53 -9.18 -64.43
C PRO A 32 31.98 -10.02 -63.21
N PRO A 33 32.16 -9.38 -62.04
CA PRO A 33 32.52 -10.09 -60.82
C PRO A 33 31.42 -11.07 -60.39
N SER A 34 31.83 -12.19 -59.79
CA SER A 34 30.92 -13.19 -59.25
C SER A 34 30.09 -12.62 -58.09
N PRO A 35 28.84 -13.08 -57.90
CA PRO A 35 28.01 -12.63 -56.78
C PRO A 35 28.64 -13.03 -55.43
N PRO A 36 28.45 -12.23 -54.37
CA PRO A 36 28.98 -12.55 -53.06
C PRO A 36 28.34 -13.82 -52.48
N PRO A 37 29.05 -14.56 -51.61
CA PRO A 37 28.50 -15.73 -50.95
C PRO A 37 27.32 -15.36 -50.03
N SER A 38 26.34 -16.25 -49.94
CA SER A 38 25.18 -16.08 -49.06
C SER A 38 25.61 -15.94 -47.59
N PRO A 39 24.90 -15.13 -46.78
CA PRO A 39 25.21 -14.99 -45.36
C PRO A 39 24.97 -16.33 -44.62
N PRO A 40 25.72 -16.58 -43.53
CA PRO A 40 25.52 -17.77 -42.71
C PRO A 40 24.14 -17.75 -42.04
N PRO A 41 23.58 -18.93 -41.70
CA PRO A 41 22.30 -19.01 -41.00
C PRO A 41 22.39 -18.36 -39.62
N SER A 42 21.31 -17.66 -39.22
CA SER A 42 21.20 -17.04 -37.91
C SER A 42 21.33 -18.06 -36.77
N PRO A 43 21.96 -17.71 -35.64
CA PRO A 43 22.04 -18.59 -34.49
C PRO A 43 20.64 -18.90 -33.92
N PRO A 44 20.45 -20.07 -33.29
CA PRO A 44 19.18 -20.42 -32.65
C PRO A 44 18.87 -19.45 -31.51
N PRO A 45 17.58 -19.22 -31.21
CA PRO A 45 17.18 -18.37 -30.10
C PRO A 45 17.68 -18.94 -28.77
N PRO A 46 17.99 -18.08 -27.77
CA PRO A 46 18.39 -18.55 -26.45
C PRO A 46 17.27 -19.38 -25.83
N VAL A 47 17.63 -20.53 -25.26
CA VAL A 47 16.71 -21.40 -24.50
C VAL A 47 16.15 -20.59 -23.34
N ALA A 48 14.82 -20.49 -23.27
CA ALA A 48 14.15 -19.80 -22.18
C ALA A 48 14.58 -20.41 -20.82
N PRO A 49 14.82 -19.60 -19.78
CA PRO A 49 15.12 -20.12 -18.46
C PRO A 49 14.02 -21.08 -18.01
N GLN A 50 14.39 -22.31 -17.64
CA GLN A 50 13.42 -23.23 -17.08
C GLN A 50 12.80 -22.63 -15.80
N PRO A 51 11.48 -22.75 -15.60
CA PRO A 51 10.86 -22.27 -14.38
C PRO A 51 11.46 -23.00 -13.17
N SER A 52 11.91 -22.22 -12.19
CA SER A 52 12.42 -22.73 -10.92
C SER A 52 11.37 -23.65 -10.26
N PRO A 53 11.78 -24.72 -9.58
CA PRO A 53 10.85 -25.57 -8.85
C PRO A 53 10.08 -24.75 -7.81
N PRO A 54 8.80 -25.05 -7.57
CA PRO A 54 8.03 -24.35 -6.56
C PRO A 54 8.67 -24.54 -5.17
N PRO A 55 8.57 -23.55 -4.28
CA PRO A 55 9.07 -23.70 -2.91
C PRO A 55 8.34 -24.85 -2.20
N PRO A 56 9.02 -25.54 -1.27
CA PRO A 56 8.39 -26.59 -0.48
C PRO A 56 7.20 -26.03 0.32
N VAL A 57 6.10 -26.79 0.32
CA VAL A 57 4.89 -26.42 1.06
C VAL A 57 5.21 -26.44 2.56
N PRO A 58 4.87 -25.37 3.32
CA PRO A 58 5.08 -25.36 4.75
C PRO A 58 4.26 -26.47 5.43
N PRO A 59 4.77 -27.05 6.55
CA PRO A 59 4.03 -28.07 7.28
C PRO A 59 2.68 -27.52 7.78
N PRO A 60 1.65 -28.37 7.91
CA PRO A 60 0.37 -27.95 8.45
C PRO A 60 0.55 -27.40 9.87
N SER A 61 -0.15 -26.31 10.17
CA SER A 61 -0.15 -25.73 11.52
C SER A 61 -0.65 -26.75 12.55
N PRO A 62 -0.07 -26.79 13.75
CA PRO A 62 -0.57 -27.66 14.81
C PRO A 62 -2.03 -27.32 15.14
N PRO A 63 -2.84 -28.31 15.54
CA PRO A 63 -4.22 -28.04 15.98
C PRO A 63 -4.21 -27.08 17.17
N PRO A 64 -5.23 -26.22 17.30
CA PRO A 64 -5.33 -25.34 18.46
C PRO A 64 -5.39 -26.17 19.76
N PRO A 65 -4.83 -25.65 20.87
CA PRO A 65 -4.92 -26.32 22.15
C PRO A 65 -6.39 -26.50 22.53
N THR A 66 -6.72 -27.67 23.07
CA THR A 66 -8.05 -27.91 23.65
C THR A 66 -8.30 -26.89 24.76
N PRO A 67 -9.48 -26.24 24.78
CA PRO A 67 -9.81 -25.33 25.87
C PRO A 67 -9.79 -26.10 27.19
N PRO A 68 -9.34 -25.48 28.29
CA PRO A 68 -9.38 -26.11 29.60
C PRO A 68 -10.83 -26.50 29.95
N PRO A 69 -11.02 -27.59 30.71
CA PRO A 69 -12.35 -27.96 31.18
C PRO A 69 -12.96 -26.78 31.93
N MET A 70 -14.23 -26.48 31.64
CA MET A 70 -14.95 -25.43 32.35
C MET A 70 -14.93 -25.75 33.85
N PRO A 71 -14.69 -24.76 34.73
CA PRO A 71 -14.78 -24.98 36.16
C PRO A 71 -16.19 -25.49 36.51
N PRO A 72 -16.33 -26.35 37.53
CA PRO A 72 -17.64 -26.79 38.00
C PRO A 72 -18.47 -25.55 38.32
N MET A 73 -19.71 -25.52 37.82
CA MET A 73 -20.64 -24.45 38.14
C MET A 73 -20.76 -24.35 39.66
N PRO A 74 -20.64 -23.15 40.24
CA PRO A 74 -20.90 -22.99 41.66
C PRO A 74 -22.31 -23.50 41.97
N PRO A 75 -22.55 -24.03 43.18
CA PRO A 75 -23.89 -24.38 43.62
C PRO A 75 -24.82 -23.21 43.32
N GLY A 76 -25.94 -23.49 42.66
CA GLY A 76 -26.94 -22.47 42.40
C GLY A 76 -27.32 -21.78 43.71
N PRO A 77 -27.66 -20.48 43.68
CA PRO A 77 -28.14 -19.81 44.88
C PRO A 77 -29.30 -20.61 45.48
N PRO A 78 -29.42 -20.67 46.82
CA PRO A 78 -30.56 -21.32 47.44
C PRO A 78 -31.87 -20.74 46.85
N PRO A 79 -32.94 -21.55 46.74
CA PRO A 79 -34.21 -21.05 46.27
C PRO A 79 -34.60 -19.84 47.12
N SER A 80 -35.01 -18.75 46.45
CA SER A 80 -35.47 -17.56 47.13
C SER A 80 -36.54 -17.93 48.15
N PRO A 81 -36.50 -17.38 49.37
CA PRO A 81 -37.58 -17.59 50.32
C PRO A 81 -38.92 -17.21 49.67
N PRO A 82 -40.03 -17.91 49.99
CA PRO A 82 -41.33 -17.54 49.47
C PRO A 82 -41.59 -16.07 49.77
N SER A 83 -42.07 -15.33 48.78
CA SER A 83 -42.41 -13.93 48.94
C SER A 83 -43.30 -13.76 50.18
N PRO A 84 -43.03 -12.77 51.04
CA PRO A 84 -43.94 -12.48 52.15
C PRO A 84 -45.35 -12.24 51.58
N PRO A 85 -46.41 -12.60 52.32
CA PRO A 85 -47.77 -12.29 51.88
C PRO A 85 -47.84 -10.80 51.54
N PRO A 86 -48.58 -10.41 50.48
CA PRO A 86 -48.70 -9.01 50.11
C PRO A 86 -49.15 -8.25 51.35
N HIS A 87 -48.37 -7.23 51.72
CA HIS A 87 -48.75 -6.35 52.81
C HIS A 87 -50.13 -5.78 52.46
N PRO A 88 -51.08 -5.74 53.41
CA PRO A 88 -52.32 -5.02 53.17
C PRO A 88 -51.94 -3.62 52.70
N PRO A 89 -52.64 -3.04 51.70
CA PRO A 89 -52.37 -1.68 51.28
C PRO A 89 -52.36 -0.80 52.53
N PRO A 90 -51.35 0.07 52.72
CA PRO A 90 -51.35 0.98 53.85
C PRO A 90 -52.70 1.70 53.82
N SER A 91 -53.41 1.69 54.96
CA SER A 91 -54.67 2.40 55.09
C SER A 91 -54.40 3.85 54.70
N LEU A 92 -54.85 4.24 53.50
CA LEU A 92 -54.58 5.56 52.95
C LEU A 92 -55.16 6.57 53.95
N PRO A 93 -54.36 7.51 54.47
CA PRO A 93 -54.92 8.58 55.27
C PRO A 93 -55.97 9.32 54.43
N PRO A 94 -57.04 9.85 55.07
CA PRO A 94 -58.06 10.59 54.35
C PRO A 94 -57.43 11.70 53.50
N ALA A 95 -57.81 11.76 52.23
CA ALA A 95 -57.37 12.84 51.35
C ALA A 95 -57.68 14.20 52.03
N PRO A 96 -56.72 15.14 52.09
CA PRO A 96 -56.97 16.44 52.66
C PRO A 96 -58.09 17.12 51.86
N PRO A 97 -59.02 17.84 52.52
CA PRO A 97 -60.12 18.51 51.83
C PRO A 97 -59.55 19.47 50.79
N ALA A 98 -60.04 19.33 49.55
CA ALA A 98 -59.67 20.19 48.43
C ALA A 98 -60.21 21.60 48.68
N THR A 99 -59.48 22.42 49.42
CA THR A 99 -59.77 23.86 49.50
C THR A 99 -58.52 24.64 49.92
N CYS A 100 -57.95 25.31 48.92
CA CYS A 100 -57.06 26.46 48.97
C CYS A 100 -55.54 26.28 49.17
N CYS A 101 -55.04 25.10 49.52
CA CYS A 101 -53.59 24.87 49.54
C CYS A 101 -53.17 24.07 48.30
N ARG A 102 -52.70 24.77 47.24
CA ARG A 102 -51.90 24.10 46.20
C ARG A 102 -50.69 23.51 46.90
N TYR A 103 -50.57 22.18 46.86
CA TYR A 103 -49.43 21.46 47.37
C TYR A 103 -48.58 21.07 46.14
N PRO A 104 -47.56 21.88 45.82
CA PRO A 104 -46.74 21.65 44.63
C PRO A 104 -45.82 20.46 44.83
N GLY A 105 -45.88 19.52 43.89
CA GLY A 105 -45.05 18.32 43.90
C GLY A 105 -45.09 17.61 42.55
N CYS A 106 -44.36 16.50 42.46
CA CYS A 106 -44.30 15.76 41.21
C CYS A 106 -45.43 14.72 41.13
N THR A 107 -46.42 14.94 40.26
CA THR A 107 -47.50 13.97 40.03
C THR A 107 -47.17 12.98 38.89
N ASP A 108 -45.93 12.99 38.38
CA ASP A 108 -45.51 12.08 37.31
C ASP A 108 -44.96 10.77 37.89
N THR A 109 -45.60 9.66 37.58
CA THR A 109 -45.24 8.32 38.07
C THR A 109 -43.89 7.83 37.54
N THR A 110 -43.32 8.51 36.55
CA THR A 110 -41.99 8.22 35.98
C THR A 110 -40.85 9.00 36.65
N ALA A 111 -41.16 9.90 37.58
CA ALA A 111 -40.17 10.62 38.37
C ALA A 111 -39.73 9.82 39.60
N ASP A 112 -38.46 9.98 40.00
CA ASP A 112 -37.91 9.36 41.20
C ASP A 112 -38.53 9.90 42.49
N ASN A 113 -39.10 11.11 42.44
CA ASN A 113 -39.74 11.78 43.56
C ASN A 113 -41.26 11.96 43.38
N PHE A 114 -41.91 10.99 42.73
CA PHE A 114 -43.36 10.97 42.58
C PHE A 114 -44.09 11.09 43.92
N ASP A 115 -44.97 12.08 44.04
CA ASP A 115 -45.86 12.32 45.17
C ASP A 115 -47.32 12.22 44.71
N PRO A 116 -48.07 11.17 45.09
CA PRO A 116 -49.46 10.98 44.69
C PRO A 116 -50.44 11.95 45.36
N PHE A 117 -49.99 12.73 46.34
CA PHE A 117 -50.80 13.72 47.06
C PHE A 117 -50.58 15.15 46.57
N ALA A 118 -49.65 15.37 45.64
CA ALA A 118 -49.43 16.67 45.00
C ALA A 118 -50.70 17.14 44.26
N THR A 119 -51.21 18.32 44.64
CA THR A 119 -52.40 18.91 44.01
C THR A 119 -52.02 19.96 42.97
N ASP A 120 -50.78 20.46 42.97
CA ASP A 120 -50.17 21.25 41.88
C ASP A 120 -49.07 20.44 41.20
N THR A 121 -49.26 20.08 39.93
CA THR A 121 -48.24 19.42 39.12
C THR A 121 -47.20 20.46 38.71
N ASP A 122 -46.08 20.47 39.41
CA ASP A 122 -44.93 21.30 39.05
C ASP A 122 -43.86 20.41 38.41
N LEU A 123 -43.85 20.36 37.07
CA LEU A 123 -42.92 19.53 36.30
C LEU A 123 -41.45 19.92 36.55
N ASN A 124 -41.18 21.13 37.04
CA ASN A 124 -39.83 21.58 37.42
C ASN A 124 -39.40 21.07 38.81
N LYS A 125 -40.31 20.46 39.58
CA LYS A 125 -40.01 19.79 40.85
C LYS A 125 -39.83 18.28 40.68
N CYS A 126 -40.20 17.72 39.53
CA CYS A 126 -39.98 16.33 39.21
C CYS A 126 -38.50 16.06 38.97
N VAL A 127 -37.91 15.22 39.82
CA VAL A 127 -36.59 14.64 39.63
C VAL A 127 -36.78 13.38 38.83
N TYR A 128 -36.42 13.45 37.55
CA TYR A 128 -36.30 12.27 36.74
C TYR A 128 -34.82 11.88 36.71
N THR A 129 -34.53 10.61 36.89
CA THR A 129 -33.19 10.05 36.69
C THR A 129 -32.76 10.30 35.23
N SER A 130 -33.72 10.43 34.31
CA SER A 130 -33.50 10.89 32.93
C SER A 130 -33.11 12.38 32.79
N ASN A 131 -33.50 13.25 33.73
CA ASN A 131 -33.07 14.65 33.76
C ASN A 131 -31.63 14.79 34.29
N LEU A 132 -31.16 13.82 35.08
CA LEU A 132 -29.75 13.68 35.46
C LEU A 132 -28.92 12.96 34.39
N THR A 133 -29.56 12.32 33.41
CA THR A 133 -28.89 11.78 32.23
C THR A 133 -28.43 12.93 31.34
N VAL A 134 -27.25 13.45 31.63
CA VAL A 134 -26.55 14.34 30.71
C VAL A 134 -26.18 13.53 29.48
N VAL A 135 -26.93 13.71 28.40
CA VAL A 135 -26.65 13.12 27.10
C VAL A 135 -25.36 13.73 26.57
N GLY A 136 -24.35 12.90 26.40
CA GLY A 136 -23.01 13.30 25.99
C GLY A 136 -22.07 12.13 26.08
N CYS A 137 -20.87 12.27 25.52
CA CYS A 137 -19.82 11.28 25.69
C CYS A 137 -18.81 11.77 26.71
N THR A 138 -18.32 10.91 27.60
CA THR A 138 -17.18 11.24 28.50
C THR A 138 -15.83 11.15 27.79
N ASP A 139 -15.81 10.73 26.52
CA ASP A 139 -14.63 10.75 25.65
C ASP A 139 -14.38 12.18 25.13
N PRO A 140 -13.24 12.83 25.45
CA PRO A 140 -12.89 14.18 24.98
C PRO A 140 -12.76 14.28 23.45
N ARG A 141 -12.71 13.16 22.74
CA ARG A 141 -12.67 13.11 21.27
C ARG A 141 -14.04 13.07 20.63
N ALA A 142 -15.11 12.94 21.42
CA ALA A 142 -16.47 12.93 20.92
C ALA A 142 -16.99 14.36 20.66
N ILE A 143 -17.77 14.53 19.60
CA ILE A 143 -18.39 15.83 19.25
C ILE A 143 -19.34 16.32 20.34
N ASN A 144 -20.00 15.40 21.02
CA ASN A 144 -20.89 15.65 22.14
C ASN A 144 -20.18 15.45 23.49
N TYR A 145 -18.88 15.75 23.59
CA TYR A 145 -18.15 15.62 24.86
C TYR A 145 -18.80 16.45 25.97
N ARG A 146 -19.13 15.77 27.07
CA ARG A 146 -19.51 16.39 28.34
C ARG A 146 -18.89 15.59 29.46
N SER A 147 -18.06 16.27 30.27
CA SER A 147 -17.35 15.64 31.41
C SER A 147 -18.29 15.00 32.43
N MET A 148 -19.53 15.49 32.53
CA MET A 148 -20.58 14.98 33.43
C MET A 148 -21.58 14.06 32.72
N ALA A 149 -21.26 13.54 31.52
CA ALA A 149 -22.18 12.67 30.79
C ALA A 149 -22.35 11.30 31.46
N THR A 150 -23.60 10.83 31.53
CA THR A 150 -23.95 9.52 32.10
C THR A 150 -24.45 8.55 31.03
N THR A 151 -24.71 9.02 29.80
CA THR A 151 -25.12 8.18 28.68
C THR A 151 -24.63 8.73 27.34
N CYS A 152 -23.87 7.88 26.64
CA CYS A 152 -23.37 8.13 25.30
C CYS A 152 -24.39 7.60 24.26
N ILE A 153 -25.05 8.48 23.50
CA ILE A 153 -25.87 8.04 22.35
C ILE A 153 -25.01 8.15 21.08
N PRO A 154 -24.75 7.05 20.34
CA PRO A 154 -23.89 7.04 19.16
C PRO A 154 -24.63 7.50 17.89
N VAL A 155 -25.27 8.67 17.92
CA VAL A 155 -26.08 9.17 16.77
C VAL A 155 -25.40 10.22 15.90
N LEU A 156 -24.13 10.55 16.13
CA LEU A 156 -23.35 11.32 15.16
C LEU A 156 -21.89 10.88 15.24
N SER A 157 -21.60 9.71 14.68
CA SER A 157 -20.22 9.31 14.41
C SER A 157 -19.55 10.43 13.63
N SER A 158 -18.44 10.94 14.16
CA SER A 158 -17.75 12.13 13.71
C SER A 158 -17.50 12.17 12.20
N PRO A 159 -17.61 13.33 11.51
CA PRO A 159 -17.19 13.46 10.11
C PRO A 159 -15.66 13.44 9.96
N PHE A 160 -14.91 13.42 11.07
CA PHE A 160 -13.46 13.39 11.04
C PHE A 160 -12.94 11.97 11.35
N PRO A 161 -12.26 11.31 10.40
CA PRO A 161 -11.59 10.06 10.68
C PRO A 161 -10.58 10.26 11.81
N PRO A 162 -10.32 9.24 12.65
CA PRO A 162 -9.25 9.32 13.64
C PRO A 162 -7.95 9.76 12.97
N PRO A 163 -7.09 10.57 13.63
CA PRO A 163 -5.79 10.94 13.09
C PRO A 163 -5.08 9.68 12.60
N ALA A 164 -4.56 9.72 11.37
CA ALA A 164 -3.81 8.61 10.82
C ALA A 164 -2.71 8.20 11.82
N PRO A 165 -2.46 6.90 12.01
CA PRO A 165 -1.34 6.46 12.83
C PRO A 165 -0.05 7.15 12.32
N PRO A 166 0.89 7.48 13.21
CA PRO A 166 2.16 8.08 12.79
C PRO A 166 2.80 7.20 11.70
N PRO A 167 3.47 7.81 10.70
CA PRO A 167 4.11 7.03 9.65
C PRO A 167 5.05 6.01 10.28
N SER A 168 4.98 4.77 9.80
CA SER A 168 5.88 3.71 10.25
C SER A 168 7.34 4.20 10.17
N PRO A 169 8.19 3.88 11.17
CA PRO A 169 9.60 4.23 11.11
C PRO A 169 10.21 3.67 9.82
N PRO A 170 11.21 4.36 9.22
CA PRO A 170 11.87 3.87 8.03
C PRO A 170 12.45 2.47 8.30
N PRO A 171 12.47 1.58 7.29
CA PRO A 171 13.10 0.27 7.44
C PRO A 171 14.57 0.46 7.87
N PRO A 172 15.12 -0.45 8.69
CA PRO A 172 16.52 -0.39 9.09
C PRO A 172 17.41 -0.38 7.84
N SER A 173 18.48 0.42 7.88
CA SER A 173 19.48 0.46 6.81
C SER A 173 19.99 -0.95 6.50
N PRO A 174 20.25 -1.28 5.22
CA PRO A 174 20.84 -2.57 4.87
C PRO A 174 22.18 -2.75 5.60
N PRO A 175 22.52 -3.98 6.02
CA PRO A 175 23.81 -4.26 6.64
C PRO A 175 24.95 -3.87 5.68
N PRO A 176 26.13 -3.45 6.20
CA PRO A 176 27.27 -3.14 5.36
C PRO A 176 27.66 -4.35 4.52
N PRO A 177 28.18 -4.14 3.30
CA PRO A 177 28.67 -5.23 2.47
C PRO A 177 29.74 -6.03 3.23
N PRO A 178 29.82 -7.35 3.03
CA PRO A 178 30.86 -8.16 3.63
C PRO A 178 32.24 -7.63 3.21
N PRO A 179 33.25 -7.73 4.08
CA PRO A 179 34.61 -7.35 3.73
C PRO A 179 35.05 -8.12 2.48
N SER A 180 35.64 -7.40 1.52
CA SER A 180 36.20 -8.00 0.31
C SER A 180 37.28 -8.99 0.73
N PHE A 181 36.99 -10.30 0.63
CA PHE A 181 37.99 -11.32 0.87
C PHE A 181 39.13 -11.14 -0.15
N PRO A 182 40.41 -11.16 0.29
CA PRO A 182 41.52 -11.13 -0.63
C PRO A 182 41.43 -12.30 -1.61
N SER A 183 41.72 -12.06 -2.88
CA SER A 183 41.72 -13.09 -3.92
C SER A 183 42.59 -14.28 -3.50
N PRO A 184 42.17 -15.52 -3.79
CA PRO A 184 42.96 -16.70 -3.44
C PRO A 184 44.36 -16.60 -4.09
N PRO A 185 45.42 -17.03 -3.39
CA PRO A 185 46.76 -17.03 -3.94
C PRO A 185 46.79 -17.88 -5.22
N ASN A 186 47.56 -17.42 -6.21
CA ASN A 186 47.74 -18.14 -7.46
C ASN A 186 48.19 -19.59 -7.20
N PRO A 187 47.69 -20.56 -7.97
CA PRO A 187 48.11 -21.95 -7.82
C PRO A 187 49.62 -22.07 -8.02
N PRO A 188 50.28 -23.00 -7.29
CA PRO A 188 51.70 -23.23 -7.44
C PRO A 188 52.04 -23.65 -8.87
N PRO A 189 53.23 -23.29 -9.39
CA PRO A 189 53.65 -23.72 -10.72
C PRO A 189 53.69 -25.26 -10.80
N PRO A 190 53.38 -25.84 -11.97
CA PRO A 190 53.40 -27.29 -12.14
C PRO A 190 54.80 -27.84 -11.87
N SER A 191 54.87 -28.91 -11.08
CA SER A 191 56.12 -29.62 -10.79
C SER A 191 56.80 -30.08 -12.09
N PRO A 192 58.14 -29.97 -12.21
CA PRO A 192 58.84 -30.45 -13.39
C PRO A 192 58.64 -31.95 -13.54
N SER A 193 58.16 -32.37 -14.72
CA SER A 193 58.01 -33.78 -15.07
C SER A 193 59.36 -34.50 -14.96
N PRO A 194 59.41 -35.74 -14.45
CA PRO A 194 60.65 -36.50 -14.41
C PRO A 194 61.14 -36.74 -15.83
N ARG A 195 62.37 -36.32 -16.12
CA ARG A 195 63.10 -36.73 -17.32
C ARG A 195 63.34 -38.23 -17.24
N SER A 196 62.82 -38.98 -18.22
CA SER A 196 63.28 -40.33 -18.54
C SER A 196 64.74 -40.33 -18.99
#